data_AF-A0A1V4VNJ0-F1
#
_entry.id   AF-A0A1V4VNJ0-F1
#
_cell.length_a   1.000
_cell.length_b   1.000
_cell.length_c   1.000
_cell.angle_alpha   90.00
_cell.angle_beta   90.00
_cell.angle_gamma   90.00
#
_symmetry.space_group_name_H-M   'P 1'
#
loop_
_entity.id
_entity.type
_entity.pdbx_description
1 polymer ?
#
loop_
_entity_poly.entity_id
_entity_poly.type
_entity_poly.pdbx_seq_one_letter_code
_entity_poly.pdbx_strand_id
1 'polypeptide(L)' 'MWTVVYIAHNKKEADRLQQHLTEEGFLVKLRAIGPPKSIDSCSIEILVPESEVDEALEIINTI' A
#
# COMPACT_ATOMS: atom_id res chain seq x y z
N MET A 1 -8.64 -10.29 -8.65
CA MET A 1 -9.25 -9.08 -8.05
C MET A 1 -8.15 -8.30 -7.32
N TRP A 2 -8.28 -7.00 -7.09
CA TRP A 2 -7.31 -6.22 -6.30
C TRP A 2 -7.87 -5.99 -4.90
N THR A 3 -7.06 -6.28 -3.89
CA THR A 3 -7.46 -6.23 -2.48
C THR A 3 -6.61 -5.24 -1.72
N VAL A 4 -7.24 -4.44 -0.86
CA VAL A 4 -6.54 -3.49 0.02
C VAL A 4 -5.94 -4.26 1.18
N VAL A 5 -4.62 -4.20 1.33
CA VAL A 5 -3.88 -4.86 2.44
C VAL A 5 -3.41 -3.88 3.51
N TYR A 6 -3.27 -2.61 3.15
CA TYR A 6 -2.82 -1.58 4.10
C TYR A 6 -3.34 -0.19 3.69
N ILE A 7 -3.53 0.69 4.68
CA ILE A 7 -3.89 2.09 4.46
C ILE A 7 -2.86 2.97 5.15
N ALA A 8 -2.02 3.62 4.35
CA ALA A 8 -1.03 4.56 4.84
C ALA A 8 -1.65 5.95 5.06
N HIS A 9 -1.22 6.64 6.11
CA HIS A 9 -1.68 8.01 6.44
C HIS A 9 -0.94 9.11 5.64
N ASN A 10 0.15 8.76 4.96
CA ASN A 10 0.95 9.66 4.15
C ASN A 10 1.46 8.92 2.91
N LYS A 11 1.65 9.66 1.80
CA LYS A 11 2.30 9.18 0.59
C LYS A 11 3.69 8.63 0.82
N LYS A 12 4.47 9.23 1.72
CA LYS A 12 5.83 8.75 2.01
C LYS A 12 5.84 7.31 2.53
N GLU A 13 4.93 6.98 3.45
CA GLU A 13 4.81 5.63 4.01
C GLU A 13 4.28 4.65 2.94
N ALA A 14 3.28 5.08 2.15
CA ALA A 14 2.75 4.28 1.07
C ALA A 14 3.80 3.92 0.01
N ASP A 15 4.65 4.89 -0.34
CA ASP A 15 5.73 4.73 -1.32
C ASP A 15 6.82 3.78 -0.80
N ARG A 16 7.19 3.91 0.49
CA ARG A 16 8.14 2.99 1.14
C ARG A 16 7.64 1.55 1.13
N LEU A 17 6.38 1.34 1.51
CA LEU A 17 5.75 0.01 1.50
C LEU A 17 5.63 -0.54 0.08
N GLN A 18 5.26 0.30 -0.90
CA GLN A 18 5.22 -0.09 -2.30
C GLN A 18 6.59 -0.54 -2.79
N GLN A 19 7.65 0.22 -2.53
CA GLN A 19 9.00 -0.13 -2.94
C GLN A 19 9.40 -1.47 -2.35
N HIS A 20 9.20 -1.68 -1.05
CA HIS A 20 9.60 -2.91 -0.38
C HIS A 20 8.88 -4.15 -0.93
N LEU A 21 7.56 -4.06 -1.09
CA LEU A 21 6.77 -5.13 -1.68
C LEU A 21 7.15 -5.37 -3.16
N THR A 22 7.48 -4.31 -3.91
CA THR A 22 7.92 -4.45 -5.31
C THR A 22 9.31 -5.08 -5.41
N GLU A 23 10.21 -4.80 -4.46
CA GLU A 23 11.54 -5.42 -4.36
C GLU A 23 11.46 -6.93 -4.09
N GLU A 24 10.49 -7.35 -3.27
CA GLU A 24 10.20 -8.76 -3.01
C GLU A 24 9.47 -9.46 -4.18
N GLY A 25 9.05 -8.71 -5.21
CA GLY A 25 8.45 -9.23 -6.43
C GLY A 25 6.92 -9.15 -6.51
N PHE A 26 6.26 -8.50 -5.54
CA PHE A 26 4.80 -8.35 -5.53
C PHE A 26 4.31 -7.24 -6.47
N LEU A 27 3.11 -7.42 -7.00
CA LEU A 27 2.41 -6.39 -7.75
C LEU A 27 1.66 -5.46 -6.80
N VAL A 28 2.10 -4.20 -6.71
CA VAL A 28 1.49 -3.21 -5.82
C VAL A 28 0.87 -2.05 -6.57
N LYS A 29 -0.35 -1.69 -6.18
CA LYS A 29 -1.07 -0.52 -6.68
C LYS A 29 -1.41 0.42 -5.54
N LEU A 30 -1.05 1.69 -5.70
CA LEU A 30 -1.42 2.74 -4.75
C LEU A 30 -2.71 3.44 -5.18
N ARG A 31 -3.64 3.65 -4.25
CA ARG A 31 -4.87 4.42 -4.46
C ARG A 31 -5.02 5.47 -3.37
N ALA A 32 -4.87 6.74 -3.74
CA ALA A 32 -5.14 7.84 -2.82
C ALA A 32 -6.65 7.97 -2.56
N ILE A 33 -7.03 8.08 -1.29
CA ILE A 33 -8.38 8.40 -0.83
C ILE A 33 -8.37 9.73 -0.09
N GLY A 34 -9.17 10.68 -0.56
CA GLY A 34 -9.44 11.92 0.15
C GLY A 34 -9.45 13.15 -0.76
N PRO A 35 -10.15 14.22 -0.36
CA PRO A 35 -10.11 15.49 -1.09
C PRO A 35 -8.72 16.14 -0.96
N PRO A 36 -8.23 16.82 -2.00
CA PRO A 36 -6.88 17.43 -2.04
C PRO A 36 -6.68 18.61 -1.06
N LYS A 37 -7.63 18.86 -0.14
CA LYS A 37 -7.68 20.06 0.71
C LYS A 37 -6.69 20.05 1.87
N SER A 38 -6.12 18.90 2.22
CA SER A 38 -5.03 18.81 3.19
C SER A 38 -3.90 17.98 2.58
N ILE A 39 -2.87 18.68 2.11
CA ILE A 39 -1.65 18.12 1.50
C ILE A 39 -0.96 17.10 2.44
N ASP A 40 -1.20 17.19 3.75
CA ASP A 40 -0.61 16.37 4.81
C ASP A 40 -1.48 15.19 5.29
N SER A 41 -2.67 14.94 4.73
CA SER A 41 -3.58 13.91 5.27
C SER A 41 -4.36 13.16 4.19
N CYS A 42 -3.74 12.97 3.02
CA CYS A 42 -4.31 12.11 1.99
C CYS A 42 -3.92 10.66 2.31
N SER A 43 -4.89 9.88 2.82
CA SER A 43 -4.70 8.45 3.06
C SER A 43 -4.51 7.73 1.73
N ILE A 44 -3.61 6.75 1.69
CA ILE A 44 -3.33 5.97 0.49
C ILE A 44 -3.50 4.49 0.80
N GLU A 45 -4.38 3.85 0.06
CA GLU A 45 -4.53 2.40 0.07
C GLU A 45 -3.41 1.77 -0.74
N ILE A 46 -2.89 0.69 -0.18
CA ILE A 46 -1.95 -0.20 -0.81
C ILE A 46 -2.73 -1.45 -1.19
N LEU A 47 -2.76 -1.74 -2.49
CA LEU A 47 -3.48 -2.85 -3.05
C LEU A 47 -2.52 -3.86 -3.68
N VAL A 48 -2.84 -5.14 -3.50
CA VAL A 48 -2.15 -6.28 -4.13
C VAL A 48 -3.17 -7.20 -4.81
N PRO A 49 -2.75 -8.06 -5.75
CA PRO A 49 -3.59 -9.14 -6.25
C PRO A 49 -4.11 -10.01 -5.12
N GLU A 50 -5.38 -10.42 -5.19
CA GLU A 50 -6.02 -11.28 -4.19
C GLU A 50 -5.22 -12.55 -3.88
N SER A 51 -4.53 -13.12 -4.89
CA SER A 51 -3.70 -14.31 -4.74
C SER A 51 -2.44 -14.10 -3.89
N GLU A 52 -2.01 -12.86 -3.70
CA GLU A 52 -0.76 -12.50 -2.99
C GLU A 52 -1.04 -11.80 -1.64
N VAL A 53 -2.31 -11.71 -1.22
CA VAL A 53 -2.71 -10.96 -0.02
C VAL A 53 -2.06 -11.50 1.26
N ASP A 54 -2.05 -12.83 1.43
CA ASP A 54 -1.52 -13.48 2.63
C ASP A 54 0.00 -13.20 2.75
N GLU A 55 0.73 -13.46 1.66
CA GLU A 55 2.18 -13.25 1.58
C GLU A 55 2.55 -11.77 1.76
N ALA A 56 1.83 -10.85 1.11
CA ALA A 56 2.07 -9.42 1.27
C ALA A 56 1.82 -8.96 2.72
N LEU A 57 0.82 -9.50 3.40
CA LEU A 57 0.56 -9.21 4.82
C LEU A 57 1.68 -9.71 5.74
N GLU A 58 2.26 -10.89 5.47
CA GLU A 58 3.41 -11.39 6.21
C GLU A 58 4.62 -10.46 6.08
N ILE A 59 4.90 -9.99 4.87
CA ILE A 59 5.98 -9.02 4.63
C ILE A 59 5.71 -7.72 5.37
N ILE A 60 4.51 -7.14 5.23
CA ILE A 60 4.15 -5.87 5.89
C ILE A 60 4.28 -5.95 7.42
N ASN A 61 3.92 -7.08 8.03
CA ASN A 61 4.03 -7.28 9.48
C ASN A 61 5.48 -7.43 9.97
N THR A 62 6.43 -7.64 9.07
CA THR A 62 7.86 -7.79 9.39
C THR A 62 8.63 -6.46 9.33
N ILE A 63 8.00 -5.38 8.86
CA ILE A 63 8.58 -4.03 8.68
C ILE A 63 8.44 -3.15 9.93
#